data_AF-A0A165XBG9-F1
#
_entry.id   AF-A0A165XBG9-F1
#
_cell.length_a   1.000
_cell.length_b   1.000
_cell.length_c   1.000
_cell.angle_alpha   90.00
_cell.angle_beta   90.00
_cell.angle_gamma   90.00
#
_symmetry.space_group_name_H-M   'P 1'
#
loop_
_entity.id
_entity.type
_entity.pdbx_description
1 polymer ?
#
loop_
_entity_poly.entity_id
_entity_poly.type
_entity_poly.pdbx_seq_one_letter_code
_entity_poly.pdbx_strand_id
1 'polypeptide(L)'
;MDDRYPGHPIFNIAHLAPYVRSGTGFGERPSMPDTRRQQEASDEFPVEKIVGHRFNKSLRRWEYLVRWEGFSPLYDTWQSAADLRESPQFLSDYRARHQL
;
A
#
# COMPACT_ATOMS: atom_id res chain seq x y z
N MET A 1 -2.09 5.48 -12.28
CA MET A 1 -1.38 6.61 -12.93
C MET A 1 -0.13 6.80 -12.12
N ASP A 2 1.04 6.75 -12.76
CA ASP A 2 2.33 6.89 -12.07
C ASP A 2 2.52 8.37 -11.68
N ASP A 3 3.01 8.64 -10.46
CA ASP A 3 3.23 10.01 -9.96
C ASP A 3 4.27 10.80 -10.75
N ARG A 4 4.97 10.13 -11.69
CA ARG A 4 5.94 10.73 -12.60
C ARG A 4 5.34 11.20 -13.93
N TYR A 5 4.03 11.11 -14.15
CA TYR A 5 3.42 11.60 -15.39
C TYR A 5 3.46 13.15 -15.41
N PRO A 6 4.20 13.78 -16.35
CA PRO A 6 4.41 15.23 -16.36
C PRO A 6 3.16 16.04 -16.75
N GLY A 7 2.08 15.38 -17.17
CA GLY A 7 0.80 16.01 -17.48
C GLY A 7 -0.14 16.05 -16.26
N HIS A 8 -1.01 17.06 -16.22
CA HIS A 8 -2.05 17.11 -15.19
C HIS A 8 -3.03 15.93 -15.38
N PRO A 9 -3.45 15.22 -14.32
CA PRO A 9 -4.37 14.09 -14.42
C PRO A 9 -5.80 14.48 -14.83
N ILE A 10 -6.05 15.77 -15.08
CA ILE A 10 -7.34 16.33 -15.46
C ILE A 10 -7.30 16.62 -16.96
N PHE A 11 -8.15 15.94 -17.71
CA PHE A 11 -8.36 16.17 -19.14
C PHE A 11 -9.83 16.51 -19.39
N ASN A 12 -10.06 17.45 -20.31
CA ASN A 12 -11.41 17.85 -20.69
C ASN A 12 -12.04 16.79 -21.59
N ILE A 13 -13.15 16.21 -21.13
CA ILE A 13 -13.88 15.14 -21.79
C ILE A 13 -14.41 15.58 -23.17
N ALA A 14 -14.76 16.86 -23.34
CA ALA A 14 -15.27 17.40 -24.61
C ALA A 14 -14.24 17.36 -25.74
N HIS A 15 -12.95 17.26 -25.42
CA HIS A 15 -11.87 17.16 -26.40
C HIS A 15 -11.40 15.72 -26.64
N LEU A 16 -12.04 14.72 -26.03
CA LEU A 16 -11.72 13.32 -26.28
C LEU A 16 -12.33 12.89 -27.62
N ALA A 17 -11.48 12.41 -28.53
CA ALA A 17 -11.90 11.76 -29.76
C ALA A 17 -11.89 10.22 -29.60
N PRO A 18 -12.79 9.50 -30.29
CA PRO A 18 -12.71 8.04 -30.37
C PRO A 18 -11.32 7.60 -30.85
N TYR A 19 -10.78 6.57 -30.21
CA TYR A 19 -9.48 6.04 -30.61
C TYR A 19 -9.56 5.41 -32.01
N VAL A 20 -8.71 5.89 -32.93
CA VAL A 20 -8.51 5.30 -34.26
C VAL A 20 -7.09 4.75 -34.32
N ARG A 21 -6.95 3.47 -34.67
CA ARG A 21 -5.63 2.88 -34.91
C ARG A 21 -4.98 3.58 -36.11
N SER A 22 -3.74 4.04 -35.94
CA SER A 22 -2.93 4.57 -37.04
C SER A 22 -2.75 3.49 -38.11
N GLY A 23 -2.70 3.92 -39.38
CA GLY A 23 -2.47 3.01 -40.51
C GLY A 23 -1.10 2.32 -40.45
N THR A 24 -0.96 1.22 -41.17
CA THR A 24 0.24 0.36 -41.19
C THR A 24 1.52 1.07 -41.62
N GLY A 25 1.43 2.23 -42.30
CA GLY A 25 2.58 3.05 -42.71
C GLY A 25 3.26 3.83 -41.60
N PHE A 26 2.67 3.93 -40.40
CA PHE A 26 3.21 4.69 -39.27
C PHE A 26 4.00 3.82 -38.27
N GLY A 27 4.29 2.55 -38.62
CA GLY A 27 5.02 1.61 -37.78
C GLY A 27 4.22 1.10 -36.58
N GLU A 28 4.84 0.24 -35.77
CA GLU A 28 4.25 -0.23 -34.51
C GLU A 28 4.35 0.85 -33.44
N ARG A 29 3.20 1.17 -32.82
CA ARG A 29 3.17 2.11 -31.69
C ARG A 29 3.70 1.38 -30.44
N PRO A 30 4.61 1.99 -29.66
CA PRO A 30 5.05 1.37 -28.41
C PRO A 30 3.85 1.21 -27.48
N SER A 31 3.59 -0.03 -27.05
CA SER A 31 2.69 -0.26 -25.92
C SER A 31 3.40 0.21 -24.66
N MET A 32 2.78 1.11 -23.90
CA MET A 32 3.28 1.37 -22.55
C MET A 32 3.19 0.06 -21.74
N PRO A 33 4.20 -0.23 -20.90
CA PRO A 33 4.09 -1.31 -19.94
C PRO A 33 2.90 -1.04 -19.00
N ASP A 34 2.21 -2.11 -18.63
CA ASP A 34 1.10 -2.04 -17.67
C ASP A 34 1.65 -1.76 -16.28
N THR A 35 1.70 -0.48 -15.91
CA THR A 35 2.25 -0.03 -14.62
C THR A 35 1.45 -0.52 -13.42
N ARG A 36 0.20 -0.99 -13.60
CA ARG A 36 -0.57 -1.59 -12.48
C ARG A 36 0.05 -2.89 -11.98
N ARG A 37 0.72 -3.64 -12.86
CA ARG A 37 1.43 -4.88 -12.49
C ARG A 37 2.82 -4.63 -11.90
N GLN A 38 3.32 -3.40 -11.97
CA GLN A 38 4.60 -3.00 -11.38
C GLN A 38 4.45 -2.38 -9.99
N GLN A 39 3.24 -2.37 -9.42
CA GLN A 39 3.10 -2.05 -8.01
C GLN A 39 3.78 -3.17 -7.23
N GLU A 40 4.97 -2.88 -6.73
CA GLU A 40 5.76 -3.82 -5.93
C GLU A 40 4.86 -4.35 -4.81
N ALA A 41 4.82 -5.67 -4.68
CA ALA A 41 4.15 -6.29 -3.55
C ALA A 41 4.74 -5.68 -2.28
N SER A 42 3.89 -5.10 -1.45
CA SER A 42 4.31 -4.59 -0.15
C SER A 42 5.02 -5.71 0.60
N ASP A 43 6.25 -5.48 1.06
CA ASP A 43 7.01 -6.50 1.78
C ASP A 43 6.26 -6.92 3.06
N GLU A 44 5.81 -8.17 3.07
CA GLU A 44 5.14 -8.80 4.19
C GLU A 44 6.19 -9.55 5.03
N PHE A 45 6.33 -9.16 6.31
CA PHE A 45 7.27 -9.78 7.24
C PHE A 45 6.52 -10.57 8.33
N PRO A 46 7.08 -11.70 8.78
CA PRO A 46 6.49 -12.46 9.88
C PRO A 46 6.50 -11.68 11.20
N VAL A 47 5.35 -11.64 11.85
CA VAL A 47 5.14 -10.98 13.14
C VAL A 47 5.46 -11.96 14.26
N GLU A 48 6.30 -11.56 15.23
CA GLU A 48 6.53 -12.31 16.47
C GLU A 48 5.42 -12.03 17.48
N LYS A 49 5.17 -10.75 17.78
CA LYS A 49 4.16 -10.30 18.76
C LYS A 49 3.89 -8.80 18.69
N ILE A 50 2.78 -8.38 19.28
CA ILE A 50 2.50 -6.96 19.55
C ILE A 50 2.99 -6.62 20.96
N VAL A 51 3.82 -5.60 21.09
CA VAL A 51 4.42 -5.19 22.37
C VAL A 51 3.73 -3.98 23.01
N GLY A 52 3.00 -3.20 22.21
CA GLY A 52 2.39 -1.96 22.67
C GLY A 52 1.29 -1.47 21.74
N HIS A 53 0.50 -0.50 22.22
CA HIS A 53 -0.47 0.22 21.41
C HIS A 53 -0.44 1.71 21.78
N ARG A 54 -0.76 2.57 20.82
CA ARG A 54 -0.92 4.01 21.02
C ARG A 54 -2.02 4.57 20.13
N PHE A 55 -2.64 5.66 20.56
CA PHE A 55 -3.56 6.41 19.71
C PHE A 55 -2.80 7.54 18.99
N ASN A 56 -2.71 7.45 17.67
CA ASN A 56 -2.14 8.52 16.85
C ASN A 56 -3.19 9.63 16.68
N LYS A 57 -3.00 10.75 17.37
CA LYS A 57 -3.92 11.90 17.34
C LYS A 57 -3.99 12.57 15.97
N SER A 58 -2.88 12.59 15.22
CA SER A 58 -2.81 13.20 13.89
C SER A 58 -3.63 12.41 12.87
N LEU A 59 -3.44 11.09 12.84
CA LEU A 59 -4.15 10.18 11.94
C LEU A 59 -5.52 9.72 12.49
N ARG A 60 -5.86 10.10 13.73
CA ARG A 60 -7.06 9.68 14.48
C ARG A 60 -7.29 8.17 14.47
N ARG A 61 -6.23 7.36 14.59
CA ARG A 61 -6.31 5.90 14.55
C ARG A 61 -5.42 5.24 15.61
N TRP A 62 -5.77 4.00 15.98
CA TRP A 62 -4.92 3.16 16.82
C TRP A 62 -3.79 2.54 16.02
N GLU A 63 -2.59 2.59 16.60
CA GLU A 63 -1.39 1.95 16.10
C GLU A 63 -0.88 0.95 17.14
N TYR A 64 -0.27 -0.13 16.66
CA TYR A 64 0.26 -1.23 17.43
C TYR A 64 1.74 -1.36 17.14
N LEU A 65 2.56 -1.45 18.18
CA LEU A 65 4.00 -1.64 18.04
C LEU A 65 4.27 -3.13 17.84
N VAL A 66 4.81 -3.47 16.67
CA VAL A 66 5.02 -4.85 16.22
C VAL A 66 6.48 -5.23 16.41
N ARG A 67 6.72 -6.38 17.06
CA ARG A 67 8.00 -7.08 17.06
C ARG A 67 8.04 -8.04 15.88
N TRP A 68 9.06 -7.90 15.05
CA TRP A 68 9.27 -8.74 13.87
C TRP A 68 10.13 -9.96 14.20
N GLU A 69 9.78 -11.11 13.64
CA GLU A 69 10.52 -12.35 13.88
C GLU A 69 11.96 -12.25 13.35
N GLY A 70 12.94 -12.59 14.19
CA GLY A 70 14.37 -12.53 13.84
C GLY A 70 14.98 -11.12 13.91
N PHE A 71 14.21 -10.09 14.27
CA PHE A 71 14.72 -8.72 14.43
C PHE A 71 14.80 -8.29 15.90
N SER A 72 15.78 -7.42 16.18
CA SER A 72 15.93 -6.78 17.48
C SER A 72 14.80 -5.78 17.75
N PRO A 73 14.44 -5.53 19.04
CA PRO A 73 13.54 -4.44 19.44
C PRO A 73 13.74 -3.08 18.77
N LEU A 74 14.97 -2.82 18.33
CA LEU A 74 15.34 -1.58 17.64
C LEU A 74 14.64 -1.40 16.30
N TYR A 75 14.17 -2.50 15.69
CA TYR A 75 13.45 -2.50 14.42
C TYR A 75 11.92 -2.59 14.60
N ASP A 76 11.42 -2.45 15.82
CA ASP A 76 9.98 -2.48 16.06
C ASP A 76 9.31 -1.27 15.39
N THR A 77 8.23 -1.52 14.66
CA THR A 77 7.52 -0.47 13.93
C THR A 77 6.06 -0.36 14.34
N TRP A 78 5.51 0.85 14.23
CA TRP A 78 4.11 1.13 14.53
C TRP A 78 3.24 0.84 13.31
N GLN A 79 2.48 -0.25 13.37
CA GLN A 79 1.56 -0.69 12.33
C GLN A 79 0.11 -0.42 12.72
N SER A 80 -0.79 -0.25 11.76
CA SER A 80 -2.22 -0.18 12.06
C SER A 80 -2.91 -1.52 12.04
N ALA A 81 -4.15 -1.54 12.53
CA ALA A 81 -5.02 -2.69 12.41
C ALA A 81 -5.27 -3.11 10.94
N ALA A 82 -5.18 -2.17 9.98
CA ALA A 82 -5.32 -2.49 8.56
C ALA A 82 -4.08 -3.21 8.01
N ASP A 83 -2.89 -2.78 8.45
CA ASP A 83 -1.62 -3.39 8.04
C ASP A 83 -1.45 -4.80 8.63
N LEU A 84 -2.07 -5.04 9.80
CA LEU A 84 -2.09 -6.35 10.48
C LEU A 84 -3.22 -7.28 10.01
N ARG A 85 -3.90 -6.95 8.91
CA ARG A 85 -5.06 -7.73 8.42
C ARG A 85 -4.71 -9.18 8.09
N GLU A 86 -3.52 -9.43 7.57
CA GLU A 86 -3.03 -10.78 7.23
C GLU A 86 -2.61 -11.60 8.46
N SER A 87 -2.61 -11.00 9.65
CA SER A 87 -2.24 -11.66 10.91
C SER A 87 -3.15 -11.27 12.07
N PRO A 88 -4.47 -11.58 11.99
CA PRO A 88 -5.46 -11.14 12.97
C PRO A 88 -5.27 -11.79 14.35
N GLN A 89 -4.61 -12.95 14.40
CA GLN A 89 -4.36 -13.71 15.63
C GLN A 89 -3.57 -12.92 16.68
N PHE A 90 -2.51 -12.22 16.28
CA PHE A 90 -1.70 -11.42 17.22
C PHE A 90 -2.47 -10.22 17.75
N LEU A 91 -3.29 -9.61 16.88
CA LEU A 91 -4.13 -8.48 17.27
C LEU A 91 -5.22 -8.90 18.26
N SER A 92 -5.85 -10.06 18.01
CA SER A 92 -6.88 -10.62 18.89
C SER A 92 -6.31 -11.02 20.25
N ASP A 93 -5.18 -11.73 20.29
CA ASP A 93 -4.52 -12.13 21.54
C ASP A 93 -4.10 -10.89 22.35
N TYR A 94 -3.51 -9.89 21.69
CA TYR A 94 -3.13 -8.64 22.34
C TYR A 94 -4.33 -7.90 22.94
N ARG A 95 -5.43 -7.77 22.17
CA ARG A 95 -6.66 -7.12 22.66
C ARG A 95 -7.28 -7.88 23.83
N ALA A 96 -7.30 -9.21 23.78
CA ALA A 96 -7.80 -10.04 24.86
C ALA A 96 -7.01 -9.84 26.16
N ARG A 97 -5.67 -9.74 26.07
CA ARG A 97 -4.79 -9.51 27.23
C ARG A 97 -4.93 -8.10 27.81
N HIS A 98 -5.18 -7.10 26.97
CA HIS A 98 -5.21 -5.68 27.37
C HIS A 98 -6.62 -5.09 27.51
N GLN A 99 -7.68 -5.90 27.36
CA GLN A 99 -9.10 -5.48 27.44
C GLN A 99 -9.42 -4.28 26.54
N LEU A 100 -8.98 -4.35 25.28
CA LEU A 100 -9.23 -3.36 24.21
C LEU A 100 -10.35 -3.79 23.26
#